data_AF-A0AA88XWT3-F1
#
_entry.id   AF-A0AA88XWT3-F1
#
_cell.length_a   1.000
_cell.length_b   1.000
_cell.length_c   1.000
_cell.angle_alpha   90.00
_cell.angle_beta   90.00
_cell.angle_gamma   90.00
#
_symmetry.space_group_name_H-M   'P 1'
#
loop_
_entity.id
_entity.type
_entity.pdbx_description
1 polymer ?
#
loop_
_entity_poly.entity_id
_entity_poly.type
_entity_poly.pdbx_seq_one_letter_code
_entity_poly.pdbx_strand_id
1 'polypeptide(L)'
;MREFHQVRRFTSSFLACQQADLVFVLDVSNSIGSRANFEKGLQFVNKIIDLYEIGEDLTRVGVATFAEDAELRFKLNQFKTKNDIMNALNQIPYPVKGKGEATLIYRGLNMAKSTLLSSKNGARDNVPDIVVVITDGETRPRYIQQEVGKAKTQKEASMLRKMGAAVFAIGVSDNVDKDELTGMVGGKGERYLKADTYEELNTEIFFKDIKYKLCREQCKGKKMDIAFVLDQSSSLHEEKNFKKELSFVTDVVERISMSNDETRVAVVKFSTNAILEVPLNMYHDAQKLKKKVLTISWEGGETYLRKAIDMVVDRVFKAANGARSDAEKLVVVITDGVSKERVRTKEAIKRLHGMGTNVFAIGVGPDVDMKELEKISTNSQYYKVDNINALDSVQSILNDQVCPNNTEHSKYCKRGRLPWGNIRDLNIKTLHFGENSRHKCLYLCKNAAGEGGLTKYLDS
;
A
#
# COMPACT_ATOMS: atom_id res chain seq x y z
N MET A 1 -30.61 6.98 -47.32
CA MET A 1 -29.16 6.70 -47.18
C MET A 1 -28.71 7.32 -45.87
N ARG A 2 -28.52 6.51 -44.82
CA ARG A 2 -27.98 6.93 -43.52
C ARG A 2 -26.72 6.10 -43.26
N GLU A 3 -25.64 6.79 -42.92
CA GLU A 3 -24.30 6.25 -42.70
C GLU A 3 -24.29 5.25 -41.54
N PHE A 4 -23.61 4.12 -41.75
CA PHE A 4 -23.23 3.19 -40.70
C PHE A 4 -22.08 3.81 -39.89
N HIS A 5 -22.33 4.18 -38.64
CA HIS A 5 -21.25 4.36 -37.66
C HIS A 5 -20.87 3.01 -37.06
N GLN A 6 -19.61 2.61 -37.30
CA GLN A 6 -18.96 1.51 -36.61
C GLN A 6 -19.00 1.75 -35.11
N VAL A 7 -19.74 0.91 -34.40
CA VAL A 7 -19.57 0.74 -32.96
C VAL A 7 -18.24 0.03 -32.74
N ARG A 8 -17.20 0.79 -32.36
CA ARG A 8 -15.98 0.20 -31.80
C ARG A 8 -16.37 -0.52 -30.51
N ARG A 9 -16.39 -1.85 -30.54
CA ARG A 9 -16.42 -2.69 -29.35
C ARG A 9 -15.17 -2.35 -28.52
N PHE A 10 -15.36 -1.67 -27.40
CA PHE A 10 -14.37 -1.66 -26.33
C PHE A 10 -14.36 -3.07 -25.73
N THR A 11 -13.39 -3.88 -26.14
CA THR A 11 -13.02 -5.07 -25.37
C THR A 11 -12.51 -4.56 -24.03
N SER A 12 -13.28 -4.82 -22.96
CA SER A 12 -12.82 -4.70 -21.58
C SER A 12 -11.50 -5.47 -21.48
N SER A 13 -10.38 -4.75 -21.44
CA SER A 13 -9.10 -5.34 -21.06
C SER A 13 -9.28 -5.77 -19.61
N PHE A 14 -9.41 -7.07 -19.39
CA PHE A 14 -9.34 -7.64 -18.05
C PHE A 14 -8.09 -7.06 -17.37
N LEU A 15 -8.23 -6.45 -16.19
CA LEU A 15 -7.10 -6.20 -15.29
C LEU A 15 -6.39 -7.54 -15.08
N ALA A 16 -5.32 -7.80 -15.83
CA ALA A 16 -4.44 -8.92 -15.57
C ALA A 16 -3.54 -8.49 -14.42
N CYS A 17 -3.57 -9.26 -13.33
CA CYS A 17 -2.63 -9.08 -12.24
C CYS A 17 -1.19 -9.18 -12.78
N GLN A 18 -0.29 -8.30 -12.32
CA GLN A 18 1.14 -8.43 -12.64
C GLN A 18 1.69 -9.76 -12.09
N GLN A 19 2.70 -10.29 -12.78
CA GLN A 19 3.53 -11.37 -12.26
C GLN A 19 3.99 -11.10 -10.82
N ALA A 20 3.88 -12.11 -9.95
CA ALA A 20 4.23 -12.02 -8.54
C ALA A 20 4.82 -13.34 -7.98
N ASP A 21 5.49 -13.25 -6.84
CA ASP A 21 5.72 -14.38 -5.94
C ASP A 21 4.62 -14.32 -4.86
N LEU A 22 3.56 -15.09 -5.08
CA LEU A 22 2.33 -15.05 -4.30
C LEU A 22 2.35 -16.12 -3.20
N VAL A 23 2.43 -15.67 -1.95
CA VAL A 23 2.46 -16.53 -0.77
C VAL A 23 1.15 -16.42 -0.01
N PHE A 24 0.52 -17.57 0.28
CA PHE A 24 -0.60 -17.66 1.20
C PHE A 24 -0.16 -18.23 2.55
N VAL A 25 -0.63 -17.59 3.62
CA VAL A 25 -0.44 -18.03 5.00
C VAL A 25 -1.82 -18.25 5.60
N LEU A 26 -2.21 -19.52 5.70
CA LEU A 26 -3.59 -19.92 5.95
C LEU A 26 -3.77 -20.44 7.38
N ASP A 27 -4.73 -19.88 8.08
CA ASP A 27 -5.12 -20.38 9.39
C ASP A 27 -5.72 -21.79 9.26
N VAL A 28 -5.27 -22.69 10.14
CA VAL A 28 -5.74 -24.06 10.33
C VAL A 28 -6.05 -24.33 11.81
N SER A 29 -6.43 -23.29 12.56
CA SER A 29 -6.82 -23.39 13.96
C SER A 29 -8.24 -23.94 14.12
N ASN A 30 -8.57 -24.37 15.33
CA ASN A 30 -9.88 -24.96 15.61
C ASN A 30 -11.01 -23.91 15.62
N SER A 31 -10.71 -22.61 15.70
CA SER A 31 -11.72 -21.54 15.69
C SER A 31 -12.52 -21.49 14.39
N ILE A 32 -11.95 -21.99 13.29
CA ILE A 32 -12.60 -22.06 11.96
C ILE A 32 -13.94 -22.83 12.05
N GLY A 33 -14.04 -23.74 13.01
CA GLY A 33 -15.28 -24.34 13.48
C GLY A 33 -15.81 -25.48 12.60
N SER A 34 -15.59 -25.47 11.29
CA SER A 34 -16.06 -26.54 10.40
C SER A 34 -15.21 -26.75 9.15
N ARG A 35 -15.26 -27.99 8.65
CA ARG A 35 -14.65 -28.36 7.35
C ARG A 35 -15.19 -27.54 6.19
N ALA A 36 -16.48 -27.25 6.19
CA ALA A 36 -17.10 -26.42 5.15
C ALA A 36 -16.54 -24.99 5.12
N ASN A 37 -16.25 -24.40 6.28
CA ASN A 37 -15.63 -23.07 6.35
C ASN A 37 -14.19 -23.08 5.81
N PHE A 38 -13.41 -24.09 6.22
CA PHE A 38 -12.06 -24.27 5.70
C PHE A 38 -12.04 -24.43 4.17
N GLU A 39 -12.95 -25.25 3.63
CA GLU A 39 -13.09 -25.44 2.18
C GLU A 39 -13.47 -24.14 1.45
N LYS A 40 -14.33 -23.28 2.03
CA LYS A 40 -14.62 -21.94 1.48
C LYS A 40 -13.40 -21.02 1.48
N GLY A 41 -12.55 -21.11 2.49
CA GLY A 41 -11.26 -20.42 2.54
C GLY A 41 -10.34 -20.85 1.40
N LEU A 42 -10.22 -22.16 1.16
CA LEU A 42 -9.44 -22.71 0.04
C LEU A 42 -10.03 -22.33 -1.33
N GLN A 43 -11.35 -22.32 -1.49
CA GLN A 43 -12.02 -21.85 -2.70
C GLN A 43 -11.70 -20.38 -2.98
N PHE A 44 -11.69 -19.55 -1.95
CA PHE A 44 -11.35 -18.14 -2.08
C PHE A 44 -9.87 -17.94 -2.48
N VAL A 45 -8.96 -18.70 -1.88
CA VAL A 45 -7.54 -18.74 -2.29
C VAL A 45 -7.43 -19.12 -3.78
N ASN A 46 -8.19 -20.13 -4.21
CA ASN A 46 -8.20 -20.53 -5.61
C ASN A 46 -8.71 -19.44 -6.55
N LYS A 47 -9.81 -18.74 -6.18
CA LYS A 47 -10.30 -17.58 -6.94
C LYS A 47 -9.23 -16.50 -7.07
N ILE A 48 -8.43 -16.23 -6.04
CA ILE A 48 -7.32 -15.28 -6.12
C ILE A 48 -6.25 -15.77 -7.10
N ILE A 49 -5.86 -17.04 -7.05
CA ILE A 49 -4.87 -17.63 -7.96
C ILE A 49 -5.34 -17.52 -9.42
N ASP A 50 -6.65 -17.64 -9.66
CA ASP A 50 -7.23 -17.50 -11.00
C ASP A 50 -7.03 -16.11 -11.62
N LEU A 51 -6.78 -15.07 -10.81
CA LEU A 51 -6.47 -13.72 -11.28
C LEU A 51 -5.10 -13.62 -11.97
N TYR A 52 -4.20 -14.57 -11.72
CA TYR A 52 -2.83 -14.53 -12.20
C TYR A 52 -2.58 -15.56 -13.31
N GLU A 53 -1.62 -15.27 -14.18
CA GLU A 53 -1.03 -16.29 -15.05
C GLU A 53 0.06 -17.04 -14.28
N ILE A 54 -0.08 -18.36 -14.18
CA ILE A 54 0.83 -19.21 -13.39
C ILE A 54 1.87 -19.83 -14.32
N GLY A 55 3.13 -19.78 -13.91
CA GLY A 55 4.23 -20.36 -14.66
C GLY A 55 5.58 -20.09 -14.00
N GLU A 56 6.62 -20.76 -14.49
CA GLU A 56 7.98 -20.64 -13.95
C GLU A 56 8.51 -19.20 -14.05
N ASP A 57 8.28 -18.55 -15.19
CA ASP A 57 8.67 -17.16 -15.44
C ASP A 57 7.49 -16.19 -15.32
N LEU A 58 6.33 -16.65 -14.82
CA LEU A 58 5.12 -15.86 -14.55
C LEU A 58 4.89 -15.84 -13.03
N THR A 59 3.64 -15.87 -12.55
CA THR A 59 3.37 -15.93 -11.11
C THR A 59 3.70 -17.30 -10.53
N ARG A 60 4.41 -17.30 -9.40
CA ARG A 60 4.70 -18.49 -8.59
C ARG A 60 3.86 -18.46 -7.32
N VAL A 61 3.40 -19.62 -6.84
CA VAL A 61 2.53 -19.70 -5.66
C VAL A 61 3.13 -20.60 -4.59
N GLY A 62 3.21 -20.09 -3.37
CA GLY A 62 3.66 -20.82 -2.18
C GLY A 62 2.60 -20.80 -1.11
N VAL A 63 2.45 -21.88 -0.35
CA VAL A 63 1.44 -21.99 0.70
C VAL A 63 2.05 -22.54 1.97
N ALA A 64 1.76 -21.85 3.07
CA ALA A 64 1.96 -22.34 4.42
C ALA A 64 0.64 -22.29 5.18
N THR A 65 0.48 -23.19 6.13
CA THR A 65 -0.62 -23.14 7.10
C THR A 65 -0.07 -22.85 8.49
N PHE A 66 -0.87 -22.25 9.36
CA PHE A 66 -0.48 -22.01 10.75
C PHE A 66 -1.63 -22.23 11.73
N ALA A 67 -1.29 -22.67 12.94
CA ALA A 67 -2.15 -22.59 14.11
C ALA A 67 -1.22 -22.49 15.33
N GLU A 68 -0.96 -23.60 16.02
CA GLU A 68 0.09 -23.68 17.03
C GLU A 68 1.48 -23.75 16.41
N ASP A 69 1.66 -24.49 15.33
CA ASP A 69 2.89 -24.51 14.52
C ASP A 69 2.60 -23.97 13.12
N ALA A 70 3.66 -23.60 12.38
CA ALA A 70 3.55 -23.30 10.95
C ALA A 70 4.08 -24.48 10.12
N GLU A 71 3.31 -24.90 9.13
CA GLU A 71 3.63 -26.01 8.25
C GLU A 71 3.76 -25.52 6.81
N LEU A 72 4.87 -25.87 6.15
CA LEU A 72 5.04 -25.66 4.73
C LEU A 72 4.16 -26.67 3.97
N ARG A 73 3.23 -26.18 3.12
CA ARG A 73 2.42 -27.04 2.25
C ARG A 73 3.09 -27.24 0.90
N PHE A 74 3.50 -26.15 0.25
CA PHE A 74 4.32 -26.22 -0.96
C PHE A 74 5.06 -24.91 -1.23
N LYS A 75 6.17 -25.01 -1.96
CA LYS A 75 7.09 -23.91 -2.28
C LYS A 75 6.69 -23.17 -3.57
N LEU A 76 7.20 -21.95 -3.76
CA LEU A 76 6.95 -21.14 -4.96
C LEU A 76 7.37 -21.85 -6.26
N ASN A 77 8.48 -22.58 -6.24
CA ASN A 77 8.99 -23.31 -7.41
C ASN A 77 8.48 -24.76 -7.54
N GLN A 78 7.51 -25.18 -6.73
CA GLN A 78 7.08 -26.57 -6.71
C GLN A 78 6.10 -26.92 -7.85
N PHE A 79 5.16 -26.03 -8.15
CA PHE A 79 4.12 -26.25 -9.16
C PHE A 79 4.17 -25.17 -10.23
N LYS A 80 3.94 -25.58 -11.49
CA LYS A 80 4.04 -24.69 -12.66
C LYS A 80 2.69 -24.41 -13.33
N THR A 81 1.63 -25.10 -12.90
CA THR A 81 0.29 -24.98 -13.50
C THR A 81 -0.76 -24.70 -12.42
N LYS A 82 -1.85 -24.02 -12.82
CA LYS A 82 -3.01 -23.79 -11.94
C LYS A 82 -3.60 -25.11 -11.43
N ASN A 83 -3.72 -26.11 -12.31
CA ASN A 83 -4.31 -27.40 -11.96
C ASN A 83 -3.51 -28.13 -10.87
N ASP A 84 -2.17 -28.11 -10.94
CA ASP A 84 -1.34 -28.75 -9.92
C ASP A 84 -1.45 -28.04 -8.57
N ILE A 85 -1.49 -26.70 -8.58
CA ILE A 85 -1.71 -25.90 -7.37
C ILE A 85 -3.08 -26.19 -6.77
N MET A 86 -4.14 -26.23 -7.60
CA MET A 86 -5.50 -26.58 -7.17
C MET A 86 -5.55 -27.96 -6.52
N ASN A 87 -4.91 -28.96 -7.14
CA ASN A 87 -4.85 -30.31 -6.60
C ASN A 87 -4.12 -30.33 -5.25
N ALA A 88 -3.03 -29.59 -5.12
CA ALA A 88 -2.27 -29.50 -3.87
C ALA A 88 -3.05 -28.75 -2.76
N LEU A 89 -3.78 -27.67 -3.10
CA LEU A 89 -4.65 -26.96 -2.16
C LEU A 89 -5.74 -27.88 -1.61
N ASN A 90 -6.39 -28.67 -2.47
CA ASN A 90 -7.44 -29.61 -2.08
C ASN A 90 -6.93 -30.76 -1.19
N GLN A 91 -5.61 -31.01 -1.17
CA GLN A 91 -4.97 -32.01 -0.32
C GLN A 91 -4.53 -31.45 1.04
N ILE A 92 -4.66 -30.13 1.28
CA ILE A 92 -4.36 -29.56 2.58
C ILE A 92 -5.35 -30.15 3.60
N PRO A 93 -4.86 -30.82 4.66
CA PRO A 93 -5.74 -31.46 5.63
C PRO A 93 -6.54 -30.42 6.41
N TYR A 94 -7.82 -30.69 6.61
CA TYR A 94 -8.62 -29.97 7.60
C TYR A 94 -7.97 -30.13 8.99
N PRO A 95 -7.95 -29.08 9.83
CA PRO A 95 -7.41 -29.13 11.17
C PRO A 95 -7.90 -30.34 11.97
N VAL A 96 -6.99 -31.09 12.59
CA VAL A 96 -7.36 -32.19 13.48
C VAL A 96 -7.73 -31.61 14.84
N LYS A 97 -8.93 -31.94 15.35
CA LYS A 97 -9.37 -31.55 16.70
C LYS A 97 -8.26 -31.85 17.74
N GLY A 98 -7.85 -30.83 18.49
CA GLY A 98 -6.79 -30.93 19.51
C GLY A 98 -5.40 -30.43 19.07
N LYS A 99 -5.16 -30.20 17.77
CA LYS A 99 -3.99 -29.44 17.26
C LYS A 99 -4.50 -28.11 16.71
N GLY A 100 -4.26 -27.01 17.42
CA GLY A 100 -4.75 -25.67 17.01
C GLY A 100 -5.68 -24.98 18.02
N GLU A 101 -5.47 -25.19 19.32
CA GLU A 101 -6.07 -24.35 20.37
C GLU A 101 -5.39 -22.98 20.46
N ALA A 102 -4.19 -22.84 19.87
CA ALA A 102 -3.49 -21.58 19.68
C ALA A 102 -3.57 -21.13 18.23
N THR A 103 -3.62 -19.82 18.05
CA THR A 103 -3.56 -19.16 16.74
C THR A 103 -2.32 -18.27 16.75
N LEU A 104 -1.23 -18.70 16.11
CA LEU A 104 0.07 -18.01 16.16
C LEU A 104 0.45 -17.45 14.78
N ILE A 105 -0.20 -16.35 14.39
CA ILE A 105 -0.02 -15.71 13.08
C ILE A 105 1.47 -15.42 12.80
N TYR A 106 2.21 -14.97 13.81
CA TYR A 106 3.65 -14.71 13.71
C TYR A 106 4.48 -15.91 13.25
N ARG A 107 4.06 -17.15 13.51
CA ARG A 107 4.76 -18.35 13.00
C ARG A 107 4.52 -18.55 11.51
N GLY A 108 3.29 -18.33 11.04
CA GLY A 108 2.96 -18.34 9.62
C GLY A 108 3.72 -17.25 8.84
N LEU A 109 3.76 -16.03 9.39
CA LEU A 109 4.56 -14.93 8.83
C LEU A 109 6.06 -15.27 8.81
N ASN A 110 6.58 -15.91 9.85
CA ASN A 110 7.97 -16.35 9.87
C ASN A 110 8.26 -17.42 8.82
N MET A 111 7.33 -18.36 8.58
CA MET A 111 7.42 -19.35 7.51
C MET A 111 7.43 -18.68 6.13
N ALA A 112 6.58 -17.68 5.92
CA ALA A 112 6.59 -16.89 4.70
C ALA A 112 7.96 -16.22 4.49
N LYS A 113 8.45 -15.52 5.53
CA LYS A 113 9.70 -14.75 5.51
C LYS A 113 10.94 -15.61 5.31
N SER A 114 11.09 -16.64 6.13
CA SER A 114 12.35 -17.40 6.26
C SER A 114 12.42 -18.58 5.29
N THR A 115 11.27 -19.07 4.82
CA THR A 115 11.18 -20.28 4.00
C THR A 115 10.60 -19.97 2.63
N LEU A 116 9.34 -19.54 2.52
CA LEU A 116 8.68 -19.40 1.22
C LEU A 116 9.33 -18.35 0.34
N LEU A 117 9.63 -17.16 0.89
CA LEU A 117 10.28 -16.06 0.17
C LEU A 117 11.82 -16.19 0.08
N SER A 118 12.35 -17.41 0.20
CA SER A 118 13.76 -17.68 -0.05
C SER A 118 14.01 -18.04 -1.52
N SER A 119 15.14 -17.60 -2.07
CA SER A 119 15.54 -17.94 -3.44
C SER A 119 15.62 -19.46 -3.67
N LYS A 120 16.08 -20.23 -2.66
CA LYS A 120 16.09 -21.70 -2.68
C LYS A 120 14.71 -22.31 -2.93
N ASN A 121 13.65 -21.66 -2.45
CA ASN A 121 12.27 -22.13 -2.58
C ASN A 121 11.49 -21.40 -3.69
N GLY A 122 12.17 -20.61 -4.51
CA GLY A 122 11.62 -20.06 -5.76
C GLY A 122 11.32 -18.56 -5.75
N ALA A 123 11.62 -17.83 -4.68
CA ALA A 123 11.46 -16.37 -4.67
C ALA A 123 12.48 -15.69 -5.60
N ARG A 124 12.07 -14.58 -6.23
CA ARG A 124 12.82 -13.87 -7.25
C ARG A 124 12.99 -12.41 -6.86
N ASP A 125 14.22 -11.93 -6.89
CA ASP A 125 14.54 -10.57 -6.44
C ASP A 125 13.92 -9.43 -7.27
N ASN A 126 13.54 -9.73 -8.52
CA ASN A 126 12.97 -8.80 -9.49
C ASN A 126 11.47 -8.97 -9.69
N VAL A 127 10.79 -9.71 -8.81
CA VAL A 127 9.35 -9.94 -8.86
C VAL A 127 8.72 -9.46 -7.55
N PRO A 128 7.53 -8.81 -7.58
CA PRO A 128 6.84 -8.44 -6.36
C PRO A 128 6.49 -9.65 -5.49
N ASP A 129 6.91 -9.62 -4.24
CA ASP A 129 6.46 -10.58 -3.22
C ASP A 129 5.12 -10.12 -2.63
N ILE A 130 4.10 -10.98 -2.66
CA ILE A 130 2.79 -10.71 -2.06
C ILE A 130 2.50 -11.79 -1.03
N VAL A 131 2.25 -11.40 0.21
CA VAL A 131 1.89 -12.32 1.31
C VAL A 131 0.45 -12.07 1.71
N VAL A 132 -0.44 -13.03 1.47
CA VAL A 132 -1.84 -12.98 1.87
C VAL A 132 -2.05 -13.87 3.09
N VAL A 133 -2.33 -13.25 4.23
CA VAL A 133 -2.69 -13.95 5.46
C VAL A 133 -4.20 -14.04 5.57
N ILE A 134 -4.74 -15.25 5.76
CA ILE A 134 -6.17 -15.48 6.04
C ILE A 134 -6.28 -16.08 7.43
N THR A 135 -7.01 -15.41 8.32
CA THR A 135 -7.17 -15.80 9.73
C THR A 135 -8.59 -15.57 10.20
N ASP A 136 -9.10 -16.41 11.08
CA ASP A 136 -10.45 -16.24 11.64
C ASP A 136 -10.46 -15.65 13.07
N GLY A 137 -9.28 -15.38 13.61
CA GLY A 137 -9.11 -14.77 14.91
C GLY A 137 -7.82 -13.98 15.05
N GLU A 138 -7.69 -13.38 16.22
CA GLU A 138 -6.46 -12.76 16.72
C GLU A 138 -5.40 -13.79 17.12
N THR A 139 -4.17 -13.34 17.32
CA THR A 139 -3.13 -14.20 17.89
C THR A 139 -3.46 -14.59 19.32
N ARG A 140 -3.48 -15.91 19.57
CA ARG A 140 -3.80 -16.54 20.86
C ARG A 140 -2.71 -17.54 21.27
N PRO A 141 -1.66 -17.09 21.97
CA PRO A 141 -0.61 -17.98 22.46
C PRO A 141 -0.98 -18.66 23.78
N ARG A 142 -0.51 -19.89 24.00
CA ARG A 142 -0.71 -20.63 25.26
C ARG A 142 0.20 -20.18 26.41
N TYR A 143 1.47 -19.89 26.10
CA TYR A 143 2.53 -19.78 27.11
C TYR A 143 3.10 -18.37 27.30
N ILE A 144 2.64 -17.40 26.51
CA ILE A 144 3.05 -16.00 26.62
C ILE A 144 1.81 -15.11 26.69
N GLN A 145 1.97 -13.89 27.19
CA GLN A 145 0.90 -12.91 27.18
C GLN A 145 0.43 -12.62 25.76
N GLN A 146 -0.87 -12.44 25.58
CA GLN A 146 -1.49 -12.24 24.28
C GLN A 146 -0.89 -11.03 23.53
N GLU A 147 -0.72 -9.91 24.24
CA GLU A 147 -0.09 -8.69 23.70
C GLU A 147 1.34 -8.91 23.20
N VAL A 148 2.11 -9.78 23.87
CA VAL A 148 3.44 -10.18 23.39
C VAL A 148 3.34 -10.99 22.10
N GLY A 149 2.31 -11.84 21.97
CA GLY A 149 1.99 -12.55 20.74
C GLY A 149 1.64 -11.61 19.58
N LYS A 150 0.71 -10.67 19.81
CA LYS A 150 0.30 -9.65 18.82
C LYS A 150 1.47 -8.78 18.38
N ALA A 151 2.31 -8.36 19.32
CA ALA A 151 3.54 -7.62 19.02
C ALA A 151 4.52 -8.43 18.15
N LYS A 152 4.63 -9.75 18.36
CA LYS A 152 5.41 -10.63 17.47
C LYS A 152 4.81 -10.71 16.07
N THR A 153 3.48 -10.77 15.94
CA THR A 153 2.79 -10.76 14.63
C THR A 153 3.14 -9.51 13.85
N GLN A 154 2.97 -8.34 14.46
CA GLN A 154 3.30 -7.06 13.82
C GLN A 154 4.79 -6.95 13.50
N LYS A 155 5.67 -7.47 14.36
CA LYS A 155 7.13 -7.48 14.14
C LYS A 155 7.53 -8.35 12.94
N GLU A 156 7.04 -9.57 12.85
CA GLU A 156 7.36 -10.49 11.74
C GLU A 156 6.84 -9.93 10.41
N ALA A 157 5.61 -9.40 10.39
CA ALA A 157 5.09 -8.76 9.20
C ALA A 157 5.85 -7.47 8.84
N SER A 158 6.32 -6.71 9.84
CA SER A 158 7.19 -5.55 9.59
C SER A 158 8.49 -5.96 8.91
N MET A 159 9.06 -7.12 9.27
CA MET A 159 10.25 -7.64 8.60
C MET A 159 9.96 -8.03 7.16
N LEU A 160 8.83 -8.70 6.88
CA LEU A 160 8.39 -9.00 5.52
C LEU A 160 8.25 -7.72 4.68
N ARG A 161 7.57 -6.69 5.20
CA ARG A 161 7.43 -5.40 4.52
C ARG A 161 8.78 -4.73 4.28
N LYS A 162 9.69 -4.79 5.26
CA LYS A 162 11.07 -4.28 5.11
C LYS A 162 11.90 -5.04 4.06
N MET A 163 11.55 -6.29 3.78
CA MET A 163 12.15 -7.06 2.67
C MET A 163 11.55 -6.70 1.31
N GLY A 164 10.52 -5.85 1.27
CA GLY A 164 9.84 -5.39 0.06
C GLY A 164 8.46 -6.02 -0.16
N ALA A 165 8.07 -7.02 0.63
CA ALA A 165 6.84 -7.77 0.42
C ALA A 165 5.58 -6.94 0.76
N ALA A 166 4.56 -7.05 -0.09
CA ALA A 166 3.23 -6.53 0.18
C ALA A 166 2.45 -7.52 1.04
N VAL A 167 2.22 -7.17 2.32
CA VAL A 167 1.45 -8.02 3.25
C VAL A 167 -0.02 -7.60 3.24
N PHE A 168 -0.90 -8.56 3.02
CA PHE A 168 -2.36 -8.45 3.10
C PHE A 168 -2.88 -9.28 4.28
N ALA A 169 -3.91 -8.74 4.93
CA ALA A 169 -4.57 -9.38 6.06
C ALA A 169 -6.05 -9.53 5.74
N ILE A 170 -6.54 -10.77 5.74
CA ILE A 170 -7.94 -11.11 5.54
C ILE A 170 -8.44 -11.74 6.84
N GLY A 171 -9.15 -10.96 7.62
CA GLY A 171 -9.81 -11.41 8.83
C GLY A 171 -11.20 -11.95 8.51
N VAL A 172 -11.55 -13.10 9.08
CA VAL A 172 -12.87 -13.72 8.93
C VAL A 172 -13.50 -13.83 10.31
N SER A 173 -14.74 -13.38 10.49
CA SER A 173 -15.44 -13.29 11.79
C SER A 173 -15.14 -12.03 12.62
N ASP A 174 -15.94 -11.86 13.67
CA ASP A 174 -15.81 -10.78 14.66
C ASP A 174 -14.70 -11.02 15.69
N ASN A 175 -14.09 -12.21 15.73
CA ASN A 175 -13.05 -12.55 16.69
C ASN A 175 -11.65 -12.05 16.31
N VAL A 176 -11.53 -11.36 15.18
CA VAL A 176 -10.26 -10.80 14.71
C VAL A 176 -9.93 -9.51 15.44
N ASP A 177 -8.67 -9.35 15.82
CA ASP A 177 -8.17 -8.09 16.38
C ASP A 177 -7.79 -7.15 15.22
N LYS A 178 -8.58 -6.09 15.06
CA LYS A 178 -8.38 -5.10 14.00
C LYS A 178 -7.03 -4.39 14.11
N ASP A 179 -6.56 -4.09 15.31
CA ASP A 179 -5.30 -3.35 15.52
C ASP A 179 -4.10 -4.25 15.25
N GLU A 180 -4.19 -5.53 15.62
CA GLU A 180 -3.21 -6.55 15.23
C GLU A 180 -3.08 -6.63 13.71
N LEU A 181 -4.20 -6.87 13.00
CA LEU A 181 -4.21 -7.08 11.54
C LEU A 181 -3.89 -5.80 10.76
N THR A 182 -4.35 -4.64 11.23
CA THR A 182 -3.97 -3.35 10.63
C THR A 182 -2.48 -3.07 10.83
N GLY A 183 -1.92 -3.36 12.00
CA GLY A 183 -0.48 -3.28 12.25
C GLY A 183 0.33 -4.29 11.41
N MET A 184 -0.24 -5.46 11.13
CA MET A 184 0.34 -6.49 10.26
C MET A 184 0.50 -6.03 8.81
N VAL A 185 -0.36 -5.14 8.33
CA VAL A 185 -0.24 -4.55 6.98
C VAL A 185 0.46 -3.19 6.96
N GLY A 186 0.92 -2.72 8.14
CA GLY A 186 1.70 -1.50 8.30
C GLY A 186 0.89 -0.23 8.52
N GLY A 187 -0.32 -0.33 9.06
CA GLY A 187 -1.23 0.82 9.23
C GLY A 187 -2.12 1.07 8.02
N LYS A 188 -1.78 0.46 6.88
CA LYS A 188 -2.46 0.59 5.59
C LYS A 188 -3.81 -0.12 5.59
N GLY A 189 -4.85 0.60 5.98
CA GLY A 189 -6.23 0.10 6.02
C GLY A 189 -6.70 -0.50 4.69
N GLU A 190 -6.11 -0.12 3.55
CA GLU A 190 -6.45 -0.67 2.24
C GLU A 190 -5.95 -2.09 1.98
N ARG A 191 -5.03 -2.63 2.79
CA ARG A 191 -4.54 -4.03 2.69
C ARG A 191 -5.13 -4.96 3.73
N TYR A 192 -5.87 -4.40 4.68
CA TYR A 192 -6.70 -5.15 5.60
C TYR A 192 -8.12 -5.27 5.02
N LEU A 193 -8.64 -6.49 5.00
CA LEU A 193 -10.03 -6.78 4.66
C LEU A 193 -10.62 -7.62 5.78
N LYS A 194 -11.89 -7.35 6.11
CA LYS A 194 -12.66 -8.13 7.06
C LYS A 194 -13.90 -8.66 6.35
N ALA A 195 -14.11 -9.97 6.45
CA ALA A 195 -15.36 -10.63 6.14
C ALA A 195 -16.02 -11.09 7.45
N ASP A 196 -17.33 -10.99 7.56
CA ASP A 196 -18.08 -11.47 8.72
C ASP A 196 -18.16 -13.01 8.72
N THR A 197 -18.14 -13.63 7.53
CA THR A 197 -18.25 -15.08 7.36
C THR A 197 -17.36 -15.62 6.23
N TYR A 198 -17.12 -16.93 6.23
CA TYR A 198 -16.39 -17.60 5.15
C TYR A 198 -17.16 -17.61 3.82
N GLU A 199 -18.49 -17.50 3.87
CA GLU A 199 -19.36 -17.33 2.71
C GLU A 199 -19.10 -15.99 2.04
N GLU A 200 -18.95 -14.92 2.82
CA GLU A 200 -18.75 -13.56 2.31
C GLU A 200 -17.48 -13.45 1.46
N LEU A 201 -16.40 -14.16 1.83
CA LEU A 201 -15.14 -14.20 1.07
C LEU A 201 -15.37 -14.48 -0.42
N ASN A 202 -16.33 -15.35 -0.73
CA ASN A 202 -16.59 -15.83 -2.08
C ASN A 202 -17.65 -15.01 -2.82
N THR A 203 -18.23 -13.98 -2.21
CA THR A 203 -19.16 -13.05 -2.85
C THR A 203 -18.46 -12.18 -3.88
N GLU A 204 -19.20 -11.75 -4.90
CA GLU A 204 -18.66 -10.86 -5.93
C GLU A 204 -18.19 -9.52 -5.36
N ILE A 205 -18.83 -9.00 -4.30
CA ILE A 205 -18.47 -7.72 -3.68
C ILE A 205 -17.12 -7.83 -3.00
N PHE A 206 -16.96 -8.81 -2.11
CA PHE A 206 -15.70 -9.02 -1.39
C PHE A 206 -14.57 -9.38 -2.36
N PHE A 207 -14.85 -10.30 -3.29
CA PHE A 207 -13.85 -10.73 -4.27
C PHE A 207 -13.41 -9.60 -5.20
N LYS A 208 -14.34 -8.71 -5.60
CA LYS A 208 -14.01 -7.53 -6.39
C LYS A 208 -13.08 -6.57 -5.64
N ASP A 209 -13.30 -6.32 -4.34
CA ASP A 209 -12.42 -5.46 -3.53
C ASP A 209 -11.00 -6.03 -3.43
N ILE A 210 -10.85 -7.31 -3.06
CA ILE A 210 -9.52 -7.93 -3.00
C ILE A 210 -8.86 -7.99 -4.38
N LYS A 211 -9.61 -8.25 -5.46
CA LYS A 211 -9.09 -8.23 -6.83
C LYS A 211 -8.50 -6.85 -7.18
N TYR A 212 -9.20 -5.76 -6.90
CA TYR A 212 -8.67 -4.42 -7.15
C TYR A 212 -7.43 -4.14 -6.31
N LYS A 213 -7.38 -4.64 -5.08
CA LYS A 213 -6.26 -4.40 -4.16
C LYS A 213 -5.02 -5.24 -4.51
N LEU A 214 -5.18 -6.45 -5.02
CA LEU A 214 -4.12 -7.36 -5.46
C LEU A 214 -3.63 -7.04 -6.88
N CYS A 215 -4.56 -6.96 -7.84
CA CYS A 215 -4.24 -6.69 -9.24
C CYS A 215 -4.10 -5.20 -9.55
N ARG A 216 -3.75 -4.34 -8.57
CA ARG A 216 -3.69 -2.90 -8.79
C ARG A 216 -2.91 -2.62 -10.05
N GLU A 217 -3.55 -1.95 -11.01
CA GLU A 217 -2.87 -1.48 -12.20
C GLU A 217 -1.72 -0.60 -11.72
N GLN A 218 -0.48 -0.99 -12.04
CA GLN A 218 0.54 0.04 -12.17
C GLN A 218 -0.03 1.04 -13.18
N CYS A 219 -0.19 2.30 -12.77
CA CYS A 219 -0.60 3.33 -13.72
C CYS A 219 0.31 3.26 -14.93
N LYS A 220 -0.27 3.50 -16.11
CA LYS A 220 0.50 3.68 -17.33
C LYS A 220 1.61 4.69 -17.04
N GLY A 221 2.86 4.26 -17.18
CA GLY A 221 3.99 5.04 -16.71
C GLY A 221 4.01 6.39 -17.41
N LYS A 222 4.16 7.45 -16.63
CA LYS A 222 4.46 8.79 -17.14
C LYS A 222 5.97 8.93 -17.24
N LYS A 223 6.43 9.67 -18.24
CA LYS A 223 7.85 10.03 -18.35
C LYS A 223 8.18 11.13 -17.34
N MET A 224 8.54 10.72 -16.13
CA MET A 224 8.78 11.60 -14.98
C MET A 224 10.13 11.29 -14.32
N ASP A 225 10.82 12.32 -13.86
CA ASP A 225 11.97 12.20 -12.97
C ASP A 225 11.57 12.74 -11.59
N ILE A 226 11.46 11.85 -10.60
CA ILE A 226 11.02 12.18 -9.24
C ILE A 226 12.23 12.19 -8.31
N ALA A 227 12.41 13.27 -7.55
CA ALA A 227 13.41 13.36 -6.48
C ALA A 227 12.72 13.41 -5.12
N PHE A 228 12.86 12.35 -4.30
CA PHE A 228 12.47 12.39 -2.90
C PHE A 228 13.60 13.01 -2.07
N VAL A 229 13.28 14.04 -1.31
CA VAL A 229 14.20 14.78 -0.46
C VAL A 229 13.73 14.61 0.98
N LEU A 230 14.45 13.78 1.73
CA LEU A 230 14.07 13.28 3.04
C LEU A 230 14.90 13.93 4.13
N ASP A 231 14.23 14.43 5.15
CA ASP A 231 14.88 15.02 6.31
C ASP A 231 15.40 13.90 7.19
N GLN A 232 16.67 13.95 7.55
CA GLN A 232 17.28 13.00 8.48
C GLN A 232 17.89 13.72 9.69
N SER A 233 17.47 14.95 9.95
CA SER A 233 17.98 15.74 11.05
C SER A 233 17.59 15.17 12.42
N SER A 234 18.25 15.68 13.47
CA SER A 234 18.05 15.22 14.84
C SER A 234 16.69 15.63 15.43
N SER A 235 15.94 16.54 14.79
CA SER A 235 14.56 16.88 15.17
C SER A 235 13.59 15.72 15.02
N LEU A 236 13.92 14.70 14.21
CA LEU A 236 13.15 13.47 14.15
C LEU A 236 13.23 12.64 15.45
N HIS A 237 14.16 12.96 16.34
CA HIS A 237 14.44 12.35 17.66
C HIS A 237 14.85 10.86 17.65
N GLU A 238 14.31 10.06 16.76
CA GLU A 238 14.49 8.61 16.72
C GLU A 238 14.57 8.08 15.29
N GLU A 239 15.46 7.11 15.04
CA GLU A 239 15.62 6.42 13.75
C GLU A 239 14.29 5.84 13.21
N LYS A 240 13.38 5.43 14.11
CA LYS A 240 12.07 4.89 13.71
C LYS A 240 11.21 5.90 12.94
N ASN A 241 11.42 7.20 13.15
CA ASN A 241 10.70 8.26 12.46
C ASN A 241 11.26 8.46 11.05
N PHE A 242 12.59 8.47 10.89
CA PHE A 242 13.22 8.47 9.55
C PHE A 242 12.81 7.24 8.73
N LYS A 243 12.70 6.07 9.35
CA LYS A 243 12.19 4.85 8.70
C LYS A 243 10.77 4.98 8.15
N LYS A 244 9.95 5.91 8.65
CA LYS A 244 8.61 6.19 8.08
C LYS A 244 8.69 7.08 6.85
N GLU A 245 9.65 8.00 6.76
CA GLU A 245 9.93 8.72 5.51
C GLU A 245 10.40 7.76 4.41
N LEU A 246 11.28 6.82 4.75
CA LEU A 246 11.69 5.75 3.82
C LEU A 246 10.48 4.89 3.39
N SER A 247 9.61 4.53 4.33
CA SER A 247 8.36 3.80 4.03
C SER A 247 7.49 4.58 3.06
N PHE A 248 7.30 5.89 3.28
CA PHE A 248 6.54 6.76 2.38
C PHE A 248 7.07 6.70 0.94
N VAL A 249 8.39 6.78 0.75
CA VAL A 249 9.00 6.63 -0.58
C VAL A 249 8.68 5.27 -1.18
N THR A 250 8.90 4.19 -0.43
CA THR A 250 8.64 2.83 -0.94
C THR A 250 7.19 2.61 -1.32
N ASP A 251 6.27 3.27 -0.63
CA ASP A 251 4.84 3.09 -0.83
C ASP A 251 4.30 3.89 -2.01
N VAL A 252 4.96 5.00 -2.36
CA VAL A 252 4.69 5.74 -3.61
C VAL A 252 5.31 5.00 -4.80
N VAL A 253 6.56 4.56 -4.64
CA VAL A 253 7.30 3.78 -5.66
C VAL A 253 6.56 2.52 -6.05
N GLU A 254 5.85 1.88 -5.11
CA GLU A 254 5.05 0.69 -5.36
C GLU A 254 3.87 0.91 -6.31
N ARG A 255 3.42 2.15 -6.51
CA ARG A 255 2.30 2.45 -7.42
C ARG A 255 2.75 2.84 -8.82
N ILE A 256 3.92 3.45 -8.96
CA ILE A 256 4.40 3.98 -10.24
C ILE A 256 5.06 2.89 -11.09
N SER A 257 4.83 2.95 -12.41
CA SER A 257 5.60 2.15 -13.34
C SER A 257 6.97 2.79 -13.57
N MET A 258 8.02 2.02 -13.28
CA MET A 258 9.42 2.43 -13.41
C MET A 258 10.08 1.69 -14.56
N SER A 259 10.77 2.45 -15.40
CA SER A 259 11.58 1.90 -16.50
C SER A 259 12.54 2.98 -17.01
N ASN A 260 13.30 2.67 -18.06
CA ASN A 260 14.14 3.66 -18.72
C ASN A 260 13.31 4.78 -19.38
N ASP A 261 12.12 4.47 -19.86
CA ASP A 261 11.28 5.38 -20.66
C ASP A 261 10.10 5.96 -19.87
N GLU A 262 9.79 5.44 -18.68
CA GLU A 262 8.72 5.91 -17.81
C GLU A 262 9.28 6.66 -16.59
N THR A 263 8.89 6.32 -15.36
CA THR A 263 9.31 7.06 -14.17
C THR A 263 10.71 6.64 -13.72
N ARG A 264 11.56 7.62 -13.39
CA ARG A 264 12.84 7.43 -12.70
C ARG A 264 12.79 8.11 -11.34
N VAL A 265 13.42 7.50 -10.35
CA VAL A 265 13.34 7.98 -8.96
C VAL A 265 14.75 8.15 -8.39
N ALA A 266 14.97 9.31 -7.78
CA ALA A 266 16.13 9.62 -6.97
C ALA A 266 15.74 9.83 -5.52
N VAL A 267 16.67 9.53 -4.62
CA VAL A 267 16.50 9.71 -3.17
C VAL A 267 17.68 10.49 -2.63
N VAL A 268 17.38 11.62 -2.00
CA VAL A 268 18.31 12.49 -1.30
C VAL A 268 17.93 12.47 0.17
N LYS A 269 18.88 12.19 1.06
CA LYS A 269 18.71 12.49 2.49
C LYS A 269 19.46 13.76 2.84
N PHE A 270 18.92 14.57 3.75
CA PHE A 270 19.61 15.78 4.18
C PHE A 270 19.50 16.02 5.69
N SER A 271 20.56 16.59 6.23
CA SER A 271 20.61 17.23 7.54
C SER A 271 21.68 18.32 7.44
N THR A 272 22.76 18.22 8.21
CA THR A 272 23.91 19.13 8.14
C THR A 272 24.51 19.12 6.74
N ASN A 273 24.45 17.98 6.05
CA ASN A 273 24.83 17.81 4.65
C ASN A 273 23.69 17.15 3.87
N ALA A 274 23.69 17.30 2.55
CA ALA A 274 22.80 16.57 1.66
C ALA A 274 23.58 15.47 0.94
N ILE A 275 23.00 14.28 0.82
CA ILE A 275 23.61 13.09 0.23
C ILE A 275 22.65 12.51 -0.80
N LEU A 276 23.14 12.29 -2.02
CA LEU A 276 22.41 11.57 -3.07
C LEU A 276 22.59 10.07 -2.86
N GLU A 277 21.64 9.44 -2.18
CA GLU A 277 21.65 8.00 -1.86
C GLU A 277 21.31 7.14 -3.10
N VAL A 278 20.44 7.66 -3.96
CA VAL A 278 20.01 6.98 -5.19
C VAL A 278 19.91 7.99 -6.34
N PRO A 279 20.80 7.92 -7.36
CA PRO A 279 20.65 8.64 -8.64
C PRO A 279 19.49 8.12 -9.51
N LEU A 280 18.97 8.94 -10.43
CA LEU A 280 17.81 8.59 -11.29
C LEU A 280 18.08 7.40 -12.23
N ASN A 281 19.34 7.15 -12.59
CA ASN A 281 19.76 6.05 -13.46
C ASN A 281 20.23 4.80 -12.70
N MET A 282 20.11 4.77 -11.36
CA MET A 282 20.62 3.64 -10.57
C MET A 282 19.66 2.45 -10.56
N TYR A 283 18.35 2.69 -10.50
CA TYR A 283 17.33 1.66 -10.47
C TYR A 283 16.20 1.97 -11.45
N HIS A 284 15.81 0.95 -12.22
CA HIS A 284 14.65 0.97 -13.12
C HIS A 284 13.58 -0.04 -12.68
N ASP A 285 13.78 -0.68 -11.53
CA ASP A 285 12.88 -1.68 -10.97
C ASP A 285 12.45 -1.22 -9.58
N ALA A 286 11.14 -1.15 -9.36
CA ALA A 286 10.55 -0.65 -8.12
C ALA A 286 10.95 -1.51 -6.91
N GLN A 287 11.05 -2.84 -7.05
CA GLN A 287 11.38 -3.71 -5.93
C GLN A 287 12.84 -3.56 -5.51
N LYS A 288 13.76 -3.47 -6.48
CA LYS A 288 15.19 -3.20 -6.22
C LYS A 288 15.38 -1.82 -5.57
N LEU A 289 14.66 -0.81 -6.05
CA LEU A 289 14.68 0.53 -5.44
C LEU A 289 14.17 0.46 -3.99
N LYS A 290 13.01 -0.16 -3.74
CA LYS A 290 12.44 -0.31 -2.39
C LYS A 290 13.44 -0.95 -1.43
N LYS A 291 14.04 -2.08 -1.83
CA LYS A 291 15.07 -2.77 -1.04
C LYS A 291 16.23 -1.83 -0.70
N LYS A 292 16.77 -1.07 -1.66
CA LYS A 292 17.84 -0.08 -1.42
C LYS A 292 17.39 1.04 -0.48
N VAL A 293 16.23 1.64 -0.71
CA VAL A 293 15.72 2.76 0.09
C VAL A 293 15.60 2.35 1.56
N LEU A 294 15.12 1.15 1.84
CA LEU A 294 14.97 0.64 3.21
C LEU A 294 16.29 0.35 3.94
N THR A 295 17.45 0.41 3.25
CA THR A 295 18.79 0.29 3.87
C THR A 295 19.43 1.62 4.23
N ILE A 296 18.83 2.76 3.86
CA ILE A 296 19.39 4.08 4.12
C ILE A 296 19.38 4.35 5.63
N SER A 297 20.55 4.63 6.21
CA SER A 297 20.72 4.88 7.64
C SER A 297 20.46 6.35 8.02
N TRP A 298 19.88 6.53 9.21
CA TRP A 298 19.75 7.83 9.88
C TRP A 298 21.04 8.18 10.62
N GLU A 299 21.54 9.40 10.43
CA GLU A 299 22.77 9.90 11.05
C GLU A 299 22.52 11.13 11.95
N GLY A 300 21.34 11.75 11.86
CA GLY A 300 21.06 13.00 12.56
C GLY A 300 21.76 14.22 11.95
N GLY A 301 21.70 15.34 12.65
CA GLY A 301 22.30 16.61 12.26
C GLY A 301 21.30 17.77 12.29
N GLU A 302 21.71 18.92 11.76
CA GLU A 302 20.90 20.15 11.69
C GLU A 302 20.07 20.22 10.40
N THR A 303 19.00 21.00 10.34
CA THR A 303 18.11 21.05 9.16
C THR A 303 18.56 22.12 8.14
N TYR A 304 19.35 21.74 7.12
CA TYR A 304 19.79 22.65 6.04
C TYR A 304 19.08 22.37 4.70
N LEU A 305 17.83 22.79 4.58
CA LEU A 305 17.02 22.61 3.36
C LEU A 305 17.68 23.16 2.10
N ARG A 306 18.39 24.29 2.21
CA ARG A 306 19.19 24.85 1.10
C ARG A 306 20.12 23.82 0.48
N LYS A 307 20.88 23.07 1.29
CA LYS A 307 21.84 22.08 0.78
C LYS A 307 21.13 20.94 0.05
N ALA A 308 19.93 20.57 0.50
CA ALA A 308 19.10 19.58 -0.17
C ALA A 308 18.65 20.07 -1.55
N ILE A 309 18.21 21.34 -1.63
CA ILE A 309 17.85 21.97 -2.91
C ILE A 309 19.07 22.06 -3.84
N ASP A 310 20.23 22.48 -3.34
CA ASP A 310 21.47 22.53 -4.12
C ASP A 310 21.83 21.12 -4.66
N MET A 311 21.69 20.07 -3.85
CA MET A 311 21.88 18.68 -4.31
C MET A 311 20.94 18.30 -5.45
N VAL A 312 19.67 18.69 -5.38
CA VAL A 312 18.68 18.43 -6.44
C VAL A 312 19.06 19.14 -7.74
N VAL A 313 19.35 20.44 -7.65
CA VAL A 313 19.65 21.32 -8.80
C VAL A 313 20.99 20.96 -9.45
N ASP A 314 22.01 20.72 -8.64
CA ASP A 314 23.40 20.61 -9.10
C ASP A 314 23.82 19.15 -9.35
N ARG A 315 23.09 18.17 -8.82
CA ARG A 315 23.42 16.74 -8.98
C ARG A 315 22.25 15.92 -9.51
N VAL A 316 21.11 15.88 -8.83
CA VAL A 316 20.00 14.97 -9.19
C VAL A 316 19.53 15.20 -10.62
N PHE A 317 19.16 16.44 -10.95
CA PHE A 317 18.65 16.79 -12.28
C PHE A 317 19.77 17.10 -13.29
N LYS A 318 20.87 16.34 -13.25
CA LYS A 318 21.92 16.35 -14.29
C LYS A 318 21.86 15.06 -15.11
N ALA A 319 22.15 15.17 -16.40
CA ALA A 319 22.18 14.03 -17.32
C ALA A 319 23.12 12.91 -16.84
N ALA A 320 24.25 13.27 -16.23
CA ALA A 320 25.20 12.32 -15.64
C ALA A 320 24.59 11.42 -14.55
N ASN A 321 23.55 11.90 -13.86
CA ASN A 321 22.81 11.15 -12.84
C ASN A 321 21.45 10.65 -13.34
N GLY A 322 21.23 10.64 -14.66
CA GLY A 322 20.05 10.03 -15.28
C GLY A 322 18.87 10.96 -15.56
N ALA A 323 19.02 12.27 -15.33
CA ALA A 323 17.95 13.22 -15.60
C ALA A 323 17.68 13.38 -17.10
N ARG A 324 16.41 13.47 -17.46
CA ARG A 324 15.93 13.60 -18.84
C ARG A 324 15.37 15.00 -19.08
N SER A 325 15.76 15.59 -20.19
CA SER A 325 15.30 16.93 -20.56
C SER A 325 13.81 16.97 -20.91
N ASP A 326 13.28 15.88 -21.44
CA ASP A 326 11.89 15.71 -21.89
C ASP A 326 10.97 15.07 -20.84
N ALA A 327 11.49 14.75 -19.64
CA ALA A 327 10.68 14.26 -18.53
C ALA A 327 10.18 15.41 -17.65
N GLU A 328 8.96 15.26 -17.13
CA GLU A 328 8.45 16.12 -16.06
C GLU A 328 9.30 15.91 -14.80
N LYS A 329 9.70 17.00 -14.14
CA LYS A 329 10.52 16.94 -12.93
C LYS A 329 9.66 17.21 -11.71
N LEU A 330 9.56 16.23 -10.82
CA LEU A 330 8.84 16.34 -9.56
C LEU A 330 9.82 16.23 -8.39
N VAL A 331 9.73 17.13 -7.43
CA VAL A 331 10.47 17.07 -6.17
C VAL A 331 9.48 16.88 -5.05
N VAL A 332 9.68 15.84 -4.25
CA VAL A 332 8.88 15.57 -3.06
C VAL A 332 9.75 15.84 -1.84
N VAL A 333 9.46 16.89 -1.09
CA VAL A 333 10.22 17.30 0.09
C VAL A 333 9.45 16.91 1.34
N ILE A 334 10.07 16.15 2.24
CA ILE A 334 9.56 15.89 3.59
C ILE A 334 10.50 16.59 4.56
N THR A 335 9.96 17.38 5.49
CA THR A 335 10.75 18.05 6.54
C THR A 335 9.92 18.24 7.79
N ASP A 336 10.56 18.19 8.95
CA ASP A 336 9.91 18.35 10.25
C ASP A 336 10.22 19.70 10.93
N GLY A 337 11.07 20.53 10.31
CA GLY A 337 11.68 21.67 10.98
C GLY A 337 11.77 22.95 10.14
N VAL A 338 12.26 23.99 10.80
CA VAL A 338 12.58 25.29 10.19
C VAL A 338 13.99 25.22 9.59
N SER A 339 14.13 25.51 8.29
CA SER A 339 15.46 25.55 7.68
C SER A 339 16.35 26.59 8.35
N LYS A 340 17.60 26.21 8.61
CA LYS A 340 18.68 27.17 8.84
C LYS A 340 18.95 27.98 7.55
N GLU A 341 19.57 29.15 7.67
CA GLU A 341 19.95 30.01 6.53
C GLU A 341 18.79 30.51 5.63
N ARG A 342 17.66 30.92 6.22
CA ARG A 342 16.43 31.36 5.52
C ARG A 342 16.63 32.26 4.29
N VAL A 343 17.60 33.18 4.30
CA VAL A 343 17.88 34.06 3.15
C VAL A 343 18.41 33.26 1.96
N ARG A 344 19.43 32.43 2.19
CA ARG A 344 20.03 31.59 1.14
C ARG A 344 19.08 30.49 0.68
N THR A 345 18.21 29.99 1.57
CA THR A 345 17.14 29.04 1.19
C THR A 345 16.21 29.64 0.13
N LYS A 346 15.85 30.93 0.23
CA LYS A 346 15.01 31.59 -0.79
C LYS A 346 15.67 31.63 -2.17
N GLU A 347 16.98 31.86 -2.23
CA GLU A 347 17.73 31.88 -3.50
C GLU A 347 17.80 30.48 -4.13
N ALA A 348 18.03 29.46 -3.31
CA ALA A 348 18.00 28.07 -3.76
C ALA A 348 16.61 27.66 -4.28
N ILE A 349 15.53 28.04 -3.59
CA ILE A 349 14.14 27.79 -4.05
C ILE A 349 13.90 28.43 -5.43
N LYS A 350 14.36 29.67 -5.65
CA LYS A 350 14.25 30.32 -6.97
C LYS A 350 14.98 29.54 -8.06
N ARG A 351 16.18 29.03 -7.78
CA ARG A 351 16.93 28.17 -8.73
C ARG A 351 16.17 26.88 -9.03
N LEU A 352 15.60 26.24 -8.00
CA LEU A 352 14.81 25.03 -8.15
C LEU A 352 13.61 25.26 -9.08
N HIS A 353 12.79 26.28 -8.79
CA HIS A 353 11.64 26.64 -9.62
C HIS A 353 12.05 27.03 -11.05
N GLY A 354 13.19 27.71 -11.22
CA GLY A 354 13.75 28.07 -12.52
C GLY A 354 14.08 26.87 -13.42
N MET A 355 14.20 25.65 -12.88
CA MET A 355 14.39 24.42 -13.66
C MET A 355 13.07 23.84 -14.20
N GLY A 356 11.92 24.47 -13.93
CA GLY A 356 10.61 23.96 -14.31
C GLY A 356 10.18 22.73 -13.49
N THR A 357 10.66 22.62 -12.24
CA THR A 357 10.26 21.53 -11.34
C THR A 357 8.91 21.79 -10.69
N ASN A 358 8.08 20.77 -10.61
CA ASN A 358 6.94 20.73 -9.70
C ASN A 358 7.42 20.30 -8.31
N VAL A 359 7.06 21.04 -7.26
CA VAL A 359 7.47 20.72 -5.88
C VAL A 359 6.26 20.40 -5.01
N PHE A 360 6.23 19.17 -4.48
CA PHE A 360 5.26 18.66 -3.51
C PHE A 360 5.92 18.65 -2.12
N ALA A 361 5.47 19.50 -1.20
CA ALA A 361 6.11 19.71 0.09
C ALA A 361 5.27 19.16 1.25
N ILE A 362 5.90 18.46 2.18
CA ILE A 362 5.26 17.83 3.34
C ILE A 362 5.97 18.28 4.61
N GLY A 363 5.25 18.99 5.47
CA GLY A 363 5.69 19.33 6.82
C GLY A 363 5.18 18.32 7.83
N VAL A 364 6.06 17.87 8.72
CA VAL A 364 5.72 16.93 9.79
C VAL A 364 5.89 17.60 11.15
N GLY A 365 4.84 17.59 11.98
CA GLY A 365 4.96 18.04 13.36
C GLY A 365 4.55 19.50 13.61
N PRO A 366 4.58 19.92 14.88
CA PRO A 366 4.05 21.22 15.29
C PRO A 366 4.89 22.40 14.77
N ASP A 367 6.22 22.24 14.70
CA ASP A 367 7.20 23.33 14.50
C ASP A 367 7.49 23.70 13.04
N VAL A 368 6.73 23.11 12.11
CA VAL A 368 6.83 23.39 10.67
C VAL A 368 6.56 24.86 10.35
N ASP A 369 7.48 25.51 9.63
CA ASP A 369 7.26 26.85 9.07
C ASP A 369 6.42 26.76 7.79
N MET A 370 5.10 27.00 7.93
CA MET A 370 4.16 26.98 6.82
C MET A 370 4.51 27.96 5.69
N LYS A 371 5.14 29.10 6.00
CA LYS A 371 5.56 30.08 4.98
C LYS A 371 6.77 29.60 4.19
N GLU A 372 7.60 28.73 4.76
CA GLU A 372 8.70 28.10 4.06
C GLU A 372 8.20 26.98 3.14
N LEU A 373 7.30 26.12 3.63
CA LEU A 373 6.63 25.10 2.83
C LEU A 373 5.89 25.67 1.62
N GLU A 374 5.10 26.73 1.85
CA GLU A 374 4.37 27.39 0.78
C GLU A 374 5.33 27.91 -0.31
N LYS A 375 6.46 28.51 0.10
CA LYS A 375 7.45 29.07 -0.83
C LYS A 375 8.18 28.01 -1.64
N ILE A 376 8.51 26.86 -1.05
CA ILE A 376 9.21 25.80 -1.79
C ILE A 376 8.25 25.05 -2.72
N SER A 377 6.98 24.91 -2.33
CA SER A 377 5.97 24.20 -3.13
C SER A 377 5.63 24.91 -4.45
N THR A 378 5.11 24.13 -5.40
CA THR A 378 4.55 24.64 -6.66
C THR A 378 3.04 24.42 -6.66
N ASN A 379 2.26 25.35 -7.22
CA ASN A 379 0.79 25.25 -7.32
C ASN A 379 0.09 24.97 -5.97
N SER A 380 0.64 25.51 -4.87
CA SER A 380 0.15 25.29 -3.50
C SER A 380 0.11 23.80 -3.08
N GLN A 381 0.96 22.95 -3.66
CA GLN A 381 1.10 21.55 -3.25
C GLN A 381 1.97 21.43 -1.99
N TYR A 382 1.49 21.99 -0.89
CA TYR A 382 2.08 21.81 0.43
C TYR A 382 1.06 21.25 1.43
N TYR A 383 1.52 20.33 2.28
CA TYR A 383 0.69 19.61 3.25
C TYR A 383 1.38 19.61 4.60
N LYS A 384 0.62 19.78 5.68
CA LYS A 384 1.09 19.61 7.05
C LYS A 384 0.41 18.40 7.66
N VAL A 385 1.18 17.55 8.33
CA VAL A 385 0.68 16.45 9.14
C VAL A 385 1.11 16.61 10.59
N ASP A 386 0.27 16.20 11.52
CA ASP A 386 0.52 16.43 12.95
C ASP A 386 1.73 15.64 13.47
N ASN A 387 2.00 14.47 12.89
CA ASN A 387 3.16 13.65 13.22
C ASN A 387 3.48 12.70 12.06
N ILE A 388 4.64 12.06 12.15
CA ILE A 388 5.19 11.20 11.10
C ILE A 388 4.30 9.98 10.76
N ASN A 389 3.42 9.53 11.66
CA ASN A 389 2.49 8.44 11.36
C ASN A 389 1.34 8.87 10.44
N ALA A 390 1.08 10.17 10.32
CA ALA A 390 0.00 10.69 9.48
C ALA A 390 0.44 10.92 8.02
N LEU A 391 1.67 10.56 7.65
CA LEU A 391 2.17 10.63 6.28
C LEU A 391 1.29 9.84 5.28
N ASP A 392 0.67 8.75 5.71
CA ASP A 392 -0.22 7.91 4.89
C ASP A 392 -1.37 8.73 4.26
N SER A 393 -1.87 9.74 4.98
CA SER A 393 -2.96 10.61 4.50
C SER A 393 -2.53 11.41 3.26
N VAL A 394 -1.30 11.91 3.25
CA VAL A 394 -0.72 12.71 2.16
C VAL A 394 -0.22 11.80 1.04
N GLN A 395 0.24 10.60 1.37
CA GLN A 395 0.69 9.60 0.42
C GLN A 395 -0.39 9.27 -0.61
N SER A 396 -1.66 9.17 -0.19
CA SER A 396 -2.79 8.94 -1.10
C SER A 396 -2.92 10.03 -2.18
N ILE A 397 -2.71 11.30 -1.81
CA ILE A 397 -2.80 12.45 -2.69
C ILE A 397 -1.65 12.45 -3.71
N LEU A 398 -0.42 12.20 -3.24
CA LEU A 398 0.74 12.12 -4.12
C LEU A 398 0.59 10.96 -5.11
N ASN A 399 0.11 9.81 -4.65
CA ASN A 399 -0.17 8.66 -5.48
C ASN A 399 -1.15 8.99 -6.61
N ASP A 400 -2.23 9.72 -6.34
CA ASP A 400 -3.19 10.10 -7.39
C ASP A 400 -2.58 11.06 -8.42
N GLN A 401 -1.55 11.84 -8.06
CA GLN A 401 -0.82 12.73 -8.97
C GLN A 401 0.17 11.98 -9.86
N VAL A 402 1.04 11.15 -9.26
CA VAL A 402 2.07 10.39 -9.98
C VAL A 402 1.49 9.19 -10.70
N CYS A 403 0.37 8.68 -10.18
CA CYS A 403 -0.26 7.44 -10.60
C CYS A 403 -1.79 7.58 -10.56
N PRO A 404 -2.39 8.46 -11.39
CA PRO A 404 -3.83 8.63 -11.41
C PRO A 404 -4.47 7.29 -11.78
N ASN A 405 -5.28 6.75 -10.87
CA ASN A 405 -6.06 5.55 -11.16
C ASN A 405 -6.84 5.81 -12.46
N ASN A 406 -6.66 4.96 -13.48
CA ASN A 406 -7.46 4.96 -14.70
C ASN A 406 -8.91 4.51 -14.44
N THR A 407 -9.37 4.66 -13.20
CA THR A 407 -10.76 4.51 -12.83
C THR A 407 -11.53 5.69 -13.40
N GLU A 408 -12.19 5.48 -14.54
CA GLU A 408 -13.41 6.22 -14.85
C GLU A 408 -14.42 6.21 -13.68
N HIS A 409 -14.23 5.35 -12.67
CA HIS A 409 -14.99 5.33 -11.42
C HIS A 409 -14.61 6.40 -10.36
N SER A 410 -13.50 7.15 -10.48
CA SER A 410 -13.15 8.20 -9.47
C SER A 410 -13.51 9.62 -9.90
N LYS A 411 -14.03 9.83 -11.12
CA LYS A 411 -14.34 11.18 -11.65
C LYS A 411 -15.53 11.90 -11.00
N TYR A 412 -16.22 11.32 -10.03
CA TYR A 412 -17.31 12.01 -9.32
C TYR A 412 -16.90 12.43 -7.92
N CYS A 413 -16.18 13.55 -7.82
CA CYS A 413 -16.28 14.45 -6.66
C CYS A 413 -15.52 15.78 -6.89
N LYS A 414 -16.26 16.88 -7.15
CA LYS A 414 -16.08 18.23 -6.53
C LYS A 414 -17.00 19.28 -7.17
N ARG A 415 -17.93 19.85 -6.38
CA ARG A 415 -17.88 21.26 -5.87
C ARG A 415 -19.08 21.57 -4.95
N GLY A 416 -18.80 22.22 -3.80
CA GLY A 416 -19.78 22.74 -2.83
C GLY A 416 -20.55 23.98 -3.33
N ARG A 417 -21.65 24.42 -2.69
CA ARG A 417 -21.74 25.08 -1.36
C ARG A 417 -23.17 24.94 -0.79
N LEU A 418 -23.33 24.69 0.52
CA LEU A 418 -24.63 24.85 1.20
C LEU A 418 -24.74 26.27 1.79
N PRO A 419 -25.83 27.01 1.56
CA PRO A 419 -26.17 28.19 2.35
C PRO A 419 -26.74 27.77 3.71
N TRP A 420 -26.40 28.53 4.75
CA TRP A 420 -26.92 28.33 6.10
C TRP A 420 -28.42 28.65 6.17
N GLY A 421 -29.21 27.69 6.67
CA GLY A 421 -30.61 27.90 7.01
C GLY A 421 -31.40 26.59 7.20
N ASN A 422 -31.45 26.11 8.44
CA ASN A 422 -32.40 25.14 9.02
C ASN A 422 -32.68 23.84 8.25
N ILE A 423 -31.82 22.84 8.43
CA ILE A 423 -32.21 21.41 8.30
C ILE A 423 -32.78 20.98 9.66
N ARG A 424 -34.03 21.34 9.92
CA ARG A 424 -34.94 20.58 10.77
C ARG A 424 -35.94 19.96 9.80
N ASP A 425 -36.21 18.66 9.93
CA ASP A 425 -37.22 17.91 9.15
C ASP A 425 -36.77 17.18 7.87
N LEU A 426 -35.70 16.38 7.90
CA LEU A 426 -35.57 15.28 6.92
C LEU A 426 -35.14 13.96 7.58
N ASN A 427 -36.16 13.17 7.95
CA ASN A 427 -36.14 11.73 8.11
C ASN A 427 -36.17 11.10 6.71
N ILE A 428 -35.07 10.51 6.21
CA ILE A 428 -35.12 9.75 4.95
C ILE A 428 -34.41 8.39 5.11
N LYS A 429 -35.24 7.34 5.18
CA LYS A 429 -34.88 5.94 4.93
C LYS A 429 -34.63 5.77 3.42
N THR A 430 -33.48 5.21 3.04
CA THR A 430 -33.14 4.59 1.73
C THR A 430 -33.63 5.27 0.44
N LEU A 431 -32.70 5.67 -0.44
CA LEU A 431 -32.99 5.79 -1.88
C LEU A 431 -31.73 5.50 -2.73
N HIS A 432 -31.73 4.32 -3.37
CA HIS A 432 -31.10 4.08 -4.66
C HIS A 432 -32.13 4.40 -5.75
N PHE A 433 -31.71 5.01 -6.86
CA PHE A 433 -32.06 4.58 -8.22
C PHE A 433 -31.14 5.29 -9.23
N GLY A 434 -30.65 4.52 -10.19
CA GLY A 434 -30.08 5.03 -11.43
C GLY A 434 -31.14 5.01 -12.54
N GLU A 435 -31.11 6.02 -13.39
CA GLU A 435 -31.06 5.91 -14.86
C GLU A 435 -30.98 7.32 -15.48
N ASN A 436 -30.34 7.41 -16.63
CA ASN A 436 -29.98 8.64 -17.33
C ASN A 436 -31.17 9.59 -17.56
N SER A 437 -31.01 10.87 -17.18
CA SER A 437 -31.25 12.07 -18.00
C SER A 437 -31.38 13.33 -17.14
N ARG A 438 -30.41 14.25 -17.30
CA ARG A 438 -30.44 15.67 -16.91
C ARG A 438 -30.80 15.99 -15.44
N HIS A 439 -29.73 16.01 -14.62
CA HIS A 439 -29.58 16.76 -13.36
C HIS A 439 -30.58 16.50 -12.22
N LYS A 440 -30.24 15.58 -11.31
CA LYS A 440 -30.41 15.75 -9.84
C LYS A 440 -29.28 15.01 -9.12
N CYS A 441 -28.47 15.74 -8.34
CA CYS A 441 -27.45 15.21 -7.44
C CYS A 441 -27.95 15.28 -5.99
N LEU A 442 -27.95 14.13 -5.30
CA LEU A 442 -27.74 13.92 -3.86
C LEU A 442 -27.16 12.48 -3.77
N TYR A 443 -26.15 12.13 -2.94
CA TYR A 443 -26.24 11.99 -1.49
C TYR A 443 -24.87 11.98 -0.78
N LEU A 444 -24.92 12.26 0.51
CA LEU A 444 -23.90 12.05 1.55
C LEU A 444 -23.91 10.61 2.07
N CYS A 445 -22.75 10.09 2.53
CA CYS A 445 -22.68 9.40 3.83
C CYS A 445 -21.27 9.44 4.43
N LYS A 446 -21.24 9.81 5.71
CA LYS A 446 -20.10 9.89 6.63
C LYS A 446 -20.12 8.57 7.43
N ASN A 447 -19.00 7.86 7.54
CA ASN A 447 -18.86 6.75 8.50
C ASN A 447 -18.03 7.24 9.69
N ALA A 448 -18.61 7.25 10.90
CA ALA A 448 -17.87 7.14 12.17
C ALA A 448 -18.86 6.91 13.33
N ALA A 449 -18.47 6.01 14.24
CA ALA A 449 -19.19 5.43 15.37
C ALA A 449 -19.95 6.41 16.31
N GLY A 450 -20.99 5.88 16.98
CA GLY A 450 -21.58 6.47 18.19
C GLY A 450 -22.98 5.93 18.55
N GLU A 451 -23.01 4.88 19.37
CA GLU A 451 -24.03 4.48 20.37
C GLU A 451 -25.55 4.51 20.06
N GLY A 452 -26.24 3.39 20.37
CA GLY A 452 -27.68 3.33 20.67
C GLY A 452 -28.45 2.24 19.93
N GLY A 453 -28.99 1.25 20.67
CA GLY A 453 -29.87 0.16 20.18
C GLY A 453 -31.12 0.63 19.41
N LEU A 454 -31.93 -0.23 18.78
CA LEU A 454 -32.47 -1.52 19.20
C LEU A 454 -33.13 -2.21 17.97
N THR A 455 -33.00 -3.54 17.91
CA THR A 455 -33.94 -4.59 17.43
C THR A 455 -34.92 -4.40 16.24
N LYS A 456 -34.74 -5.30 15.26
CA LYS A 456 -35.65 -6.19 14.48
C LYS A 456 -37.20 -6.04 14.48
N TYR A 457 -37.76 -6.56 13.36
CA TYR A 457 -39.10 -7.14 13.05
C TYR A 457 -40.04 -6.23 12.25
N LEU A 458 -40.85 -6.65 11.26
CA LEU A 458 -41.23 -7.93 10.61
C LEU A 458 -41.79 -7.62 9.20
N ASP A 459 -41.76 -8.63 8.32
CA ASP A 459 -42.69 -9.00 7.24
C ASP A 459 -43.63 -7.96 6.59
N SER A 460 -43.51 -7.79 5.27
CA SER A 460 -44.39 -8.44 4.26
C SER A 460 -43.86 -8.19 2.85
#